data_AF-A0A2N7PKB4-F1
#
_entry.id   AF-A0A2N7PKB4-F1
#
_cell.length_a   1.000
_cell.length_b   1.000
_cell.length_c   1.000
_cell.angle_alpha   90.00
_cell.angle_beta   90.00
_cell.angle_gamma   90.00
#
_symmetry.space_group_name_H-M   'P 1'
#
loop_
_entity.id
_entity.type
_entity.pdbx_description
1 polymer ?
#
loop_
_entity_poly.entity_id
_entity_poly.type
_entity_poly.pdbx_seq_one_letter_code
_entity_poly.pdbx_strand_id
1 'polypeptide(L)' 'SEEAVAGLCDPTGRIFGLMPHPEAFNHFTNHPKWTRLATPLAEGLALFENAVVLVKENLL' A
#
# COMPACT_ATOMS: atom_id res chain seq x y z
N SER A 1 10.56 -18.43 -6.57
CA SER A 1 11.37 -18.08 -5.39
C SER A 1 10.78 -18.80 -4.20
N GLU A 2 11.61 -19.43 -3.37
CA GLU A 2 11.17 -20.43 -2.38
C GLU A 2 10.14 -19.94 -1.35
N GLU A 3 10.02 -18.63 -1.09
CA GLU A 3 9.08 -18.09 -0.09
C GLU A 3 8.12 -17.00 -0.62
N ALA A 4 8.18 -16.66 -1.92
CA ALA A 4 7.34 -15.61 -2.55
C ALA A 4 7.29 -14.26 -1.79
N VAL A 5 8.37 -13.87 -1.10
CA VAL A 5 8.47 -12.62 -0.35
C VAL A 5 8.29 -11.42 -1.30
N ALA A 6 7.26 -10.62 -1.05
CA ALA A 6 6.90 -9.45 -1.85
C ALA A 6 7.28 -8.12 -1.18
N GLY A 7 7.80 -8.14 0.05
CA GLY A 7 8.22 -6.95 0.78
C GLY A 7 9.09 -7.24 1.99
N LEU A 8 9.86 -6.24 2.41
CA LEU A 8 10.84 -6.29 3.49
C LEU A 8 10.86 -4.94 4.21
N CYS A 9 10.95 -4.95 5.55
CA CYS A 9 11.20 -3.75 6.34
C CYS A 9 12.62 -3.75 6.91
N ASP A 10 13.16 -2.57 7.18
CA ASP A 10 14.28 -2.44 8.12
C ASP A 10 13.83 -2.79 9.55
N PRO A 11 14.76 -3.15 10.47
CA PRO A 11 14.40 -3.53 11.83
C PRO A 11 13.69 -2.44 12.65
N THR A 12 13.83 -1.16 12.27
CA THR A 12 13.14 -0.06 12.94
C THR A 12 11.71 0.14 12.43
N GLY A 13 11.33 -0.52 11.33
CA GLY A 13 10.00 -0.42 10.72
C GLY A 13 9.73 0.90 10.01
N ARG A 14 10.76 1.72 9.73
CA ARG A 14 10.60 3.05 9.11
C ARG A 14 10.78 3.02 7.60
N ILE A 15 11.54 2.06 7.10
CA ILE A 15 11.83 1.87 5.68
C ILE A 15 11.21 0.54 5.26
N PHE A 16 10.28 0.60 4.31
CA PHE A 16 9.59 -0.56 3.76
C PHE A 16 9.80 -0.62 2.25
N GLY A 17 10.36 -1.73 1.77
CA GLY A 17 10.49 -2.05 0.35
C GLY A 17 9.42 -3.07 -0.06
N LEU A 18 8.77 -2.84 -1.20
CA LEU A 18 7.72 -3.69 -1.73
C LEU A 18 7.91 -3.88 -3.24
N MET A 19 7.65 -5.08 -3.76
CA MET A 19 7.67 -5.37 -5.20
C MET A 19 6.35 -4.99 -5.88
N PRO A 20 5.16 -5.34 -5.33
CA PRO A 20 3.90 -4.74 -5.78
C PRO A 20 3.97 -3.22 -5.81
N HIS A 21 3.22 -2.62 -6.74
CA HIS A 21 3.13 -1.17 -6.91
C HIS A 21 1.81 -0.66 -6.31
N PRO A 22 1.73 -0.43 -4.98
CA PRO A 22 0.50 0.02 -4.32
C PRO A 22 0.06 1.40 -4.83
N GLU A 23 1.00 2.24 -5.25
CA GLU A 23 0.71 3.52 -5.89
C GLU A 23 -0.09 3.37 -7.17
N ALA A 24 0.06 2.25 -7.91
CA ALA A 24 -0.74 1.98 -9.09
C ALA A 24 -2.23 1.74 -8.74
N PHE A 25 -2.56 1.44 -7.48
CA PHE A 25 -3.92 1.18 -7.00
C PHE A 25 -4.44 2.30 -6.08
N ASN A 26 -3.95 3.53 -6.25
CA ASN A 26 -4.37 4.70 -5.48
C ASN A 26 -5.77 5.25 -5.82
N HIS A 27 -6.34 4.84 -6.95
CA HIS A 27 -7.65 5.25 -7.40
C HIS A 27 -8.42 4.02 -7.90
N PHE A 28 -9.73 3.98 -7.64
CA PHE A 28 -10.52 2.78 -7.89
C PHE A 28 -10.54 2.34 -9.36
N THR A 29 -10.44 3.30 -10.29
CA THR A 29 -10.41 3.01 -11.73
C THR A 29 -9.11 2.35 -12.19
N ASN A 30 -8.05 2.40 -11.39
CA ASN A 30 -6.78 1.78 -11.78
C ASN A 30 -6.83 0.25 -11.60
N HIS A 31 -7.75 -0.26 -10.79
CA HIS A 31 -7.95 -1.69 -10.66
C HIS A 31 -8.42 -2.28 -12.01
N PRO A 32 -7.76 -3.30 -12.58
CA PRO A 32 -8.09 -3.80 -13.94
C PRO A 32 -9.54 -4.28 -14.11
N LYS A 33 -10.21 -4.63 -13.01
CA LYS A 33 -11.62 -5.06 -12.98
C LYS A 33 -12.58 -3.98 -12.45
N TRP A 34 -12.18 -2.72 -12.35
CA TRP A 34 -12.94 -1.67 -11.65
C TRP A 34 -14.40 -1.53 -12.11
N THR A 35 -14.68 -1.73 -13.39
CA THR A 35 -16.05 -1.69 -13.95
C THR A 35 -16.94 -2.85 -13.51
N ARG A 36 -16.35 -3.90 -12.95
CA ARG A 36 -17.01 -5.14 -12.51
C ARG A 36 -17.05 -5.28 -10.99
N LEU A 37 -16.43 -4.36 -10.26
CA LEU A 37 -16.47 -4.37 -8.79
C LEU A 37 -17.77 -3.73 -8.31
N ALA A 38 -18.43 -4.36 -7.33
CA ALA A 38 -19.64 -3.82 -6.71
C ALA A 38 -19.36 -2.57 -5.85
N THR A 39 -18.10 -2.39 -5.44
CA THR A 39 -17.66 -1.27 -4.61
C THR A 39 -16.35 -0.71 -5.17
N PRO A 40 -16.21 0.62 -5.29
CA PRO A 40 -14.94 1.25 -5.62
C PRO A 40 -13.88 0.90 -4.57
N LEU A 41 -12.72 0.38 -4.99
CA LEU A 41 -11.63 -0.01 -4.10
C LEU A 41 -10.33 0.69 -4.52
N ALA A 42 -9.70 1.40 -3.59
CA ALA A 42 -8.38 2.00 -3.74
C ALA A 42 -7.39 1.35 -2.76
N GLU A 43 -7.19 0.03 -2.93
CA GLU A 43 -6.45 -0.83 -1.98
C GLU A 43 -5.02 -0.36 -1.72
N GLY A 44 -4.42 0.33 -2.70
CA GLY A 44 -3.09 0.90 -2.57
C GLY A 44 -2.96 2.00 -1.52
N LEU A 45 -4.05 2.70 -1.18
CA LEU A 45 -4.02 3.84 -0.27
C LEU A 45 -3.71 3.45 1.18
N ALA A 46 -4.07 2.24 1.60
CA ALA A 46 -3.88 1.80 2.99
C ALA A 46 -2.42 1.94 3.45
N LEU A 47 -1.46 1.69 2.57
CA LEU A 47 -0.04 1.86 2.88
C LEU A 47 0.31 3.32 3.19
N PHE A 48 -0.18 4.25 2.36
CA PHE A 48 0.12 5.68 2.48
C PHE A 48 -0.64 6.33 3.65
N GLU A 49 -1.89 5.91 3.90
CA GLU A 49 -2.67 6.36 5.05
C GLU A 49 -1.98 6.01 6.37
N ASN A 50 -1.47 4.78 6.50
CA ASN A 50 -0.71 4.36 7.67
C ASN A 50 0.57 5.19 7.86
N ALA A 51 1.28 5.52 6.78
CA ALA A 51 2.46 6.38 6.86
C ALA A 51 2.09 7.79 7.36
N VAL A 52 0.99 8.37 6.89
CA VAL A 52 0.50 9.68 7.33
C VAL A 52 0.09 9.64 8.81
N VAL A 53 -0.62 8.60 9.25
CA VAL A 53 -1.01 8.41 10.66
C VAL A 53 0.23 8.33 11.54
N LEU A 54 1.21 7.50 11.18
CA LEU A 54 2.46 7.36 11.94
C LEU A 54 3.16 8.71 12.12
N VAL A 55 3.28 9.50 11.04
CA VAL A 55 3.91 10.83 11.10
C VAL A 55 3.11 11.78 12.00
N LYS A 56 1.78 11.80 11.89
CA LYS A 56 0.92 12.65 12.72
C LYS A 56 1.00 12.33 14.21
N GLU A 57 1.17 11.06 14.57
CA GLU A 57 1.22 10.63 15.97
C GLU A 57 2.59 10.79 16.62
N ASN A 58 3.67 10.86 15.83
CA ASN A 58 5.04 10.81 16.34
C ASN A 58 5.87 12.08 16.07
N LEU A 59 5.43 12.96 15.17
CA LEU A 59 6.22 14.12 14.72
C LEU A 59 5.45 15.46 14.70
N LEU A 60 4.13 15.43 14.92
CA LEU A 60 3.26 16.61 15.04
C LEU A 60 2.64 16.67 16.44
#